data_AF-A0AAW5TEA1-F1
#
_entry.id   AF-A0AAW5TEA1-F1
#
_cell.length_a   1.000
_cell.length_b   1.000
_cell.length_c   1.000
_cell.angle_alpha   90.00
_cell.angle_beta   90.00
_cell.angle_gamma   90.00
#
_symmetry.space_group_name_H-M   'P 1'
#
loop_
_entity.id
_entity.type
_entity.pdbx_description
1 polymer ?
#
loop_
_entity_poly.entity_id
_entity_poly.type
_entity_poly.pdbx_seq_one_letter_code
_entity_poly.pdbx_strand_id
1 'polypeptide(L)'
;RNNVYAGFYENGRATQPEAHLSFEEVLEKAKSASQVTFVGEVENFAEQIQSALPSALIKATLPSAVLLAKIGLQLPARSVHDFVPNYLKRVEAEENWLKNHQETNDSYIKRL
;
A
#
# COMPACT_ATOMS: atom_id res chain seq x y z
N ARG A 1 -4.69 9.74 11.93
CA ARG A 1 -5.21 9.29 10.61
C ARG A 1 -4.92 7.79 10.55
N ASN A 2 -5.94 6.93 10.73
CA ASN A 2 -5.81 5.46 10.84
C ASN A 2 -5.61 4.81 9.46
N ASN A 3 -4.59 5.28 8.73
CA ASN A 3 -4.30 4.87 7.36
C ASN A 3 -2.96 4.14 7.31
N VAL A 4 -2.83 3.22 6.36
CA VAL A 4 -1.65 2.37 6.18
C VAL A 4 -1.32 2.21 4.69
N TYR A 5 -0.05 1.90 4.40
CA TYR A 5 0.30 1.30 3.12
C TYR A 5 0.02 -0.20 3.20
N ALA A 6 -0.81 -0.71 2.28
CA ALA A 6 -1.22 -2.10 2.31
C ALA A 6 -1.12 -2.73 0.91
N GLY A 7 -0.66 -3.98 0.90
CA GLY A 7 -0.73 -4.88 -0.24
C GLY A 7 -1.38 -6.20 0.20
N PHE A 8 -2.02 -6.88 -0.74
CA PHE A 8 -2.72 -8.15 -0.49
C PHE A 8 -2.08 -9.22 -1.36
N TYR A 9 -1.65 -10.30 -0.71
CA TYR A 9 -0.79 -11.30 -1.33
C TYR A 9 -1.31 -12.70 -1.12
N GLU A 10 -1.33 -13.50 -2.18
CA GLU A 10 -1.64 -14.92 -2.15
C GLU A 10 -0.54 -15.68 -2.91
N ASN A 11 0.04 -16.71 -2.29
CA ASN A 11 1.14 -17.49 -2.86
C ASN A 11 2.30 -16.64 -3.40
N GLY A 12 2.63 -15.55 -2.69
CA GLY A 12 3.70 -14.62 -3.06
C GLY A 12 3.39 -13.68 -4.22
N ARG A 13 2.13 -13.61 -4.67
CA ARG A 13 1.69 -12.71 -5.75
C ARG A 13 0.66 -11.72 -5.22
N ALA A 14 0.80 -10.46 -5.64
CA ALA A 14 -0.20 -9.45 -5.33
C ALA A 14 -1.53 -9.82 -6.02
N THR A 15 -2.63 -9.81 -5.27
CA THR A 15 -3.98 -10.08 -5.80
C THR A 15 -4.65 -8.81 -6.33
N GLN A 16 -4.15 -7.65 -5.93
CA GLN A 16 -4.63 -6.33 -6.30
C GLN A 16 -3.49 -5.30 -6.18
N PRO A 17 -3.62 -4.10 -6.80
CA PRO A 17 -2.66 -3.02 -6.61
C PRO A 17 -2.48 -2.64 -5.14
N GLU A 18 -1.23 -2.41 -4.74
CA GLU A 18 -0.90 -1.85 -3.43
C GLU A 18 -1.34 -0.39 -3.35
N ALA A 19 -1.78 0.05 -2.17
CA ALA A 19 -2.32 1.39 -2.00
C ALA A 19 -2.14 1.91 -0.57
N HIS A 20 -2.25 3.23 -0.43
CA HIS A 20 -2.47 3.87 0.86
C HIS A 20 -3.98 3.88 1.16
N LEU A 21 -4.39 3.10 2.15
CA LEU A 21 -5.79 2.81 2.48
C LEU A 21 -6.08 3.18 3.94
N SER A 22 -7.35 3.39 4.27
CA SER A 22 -7.76 3.32 5.67
C SER A 22 -7.65 1.90 6.20
N PHE A 23 -7.33 1.73 7.48
CA PHE A 23 -7.21 0.40 8.05
C PHE A 23 -8.55 -0.36 8.07
N GLU A 24 -9.67 0.37 8.16
CA GLU A 24 -11.02 -0.19 8.01
C GLU A 24 -11.23 -0.83 6.63
N GLU A 25 -10.86 -0.13 5.54
CA GLU A 25 -10.92 -0.70 4.19
C GLU A 25 -10.02 -1.93 4.04
N VAL A 26 -8.88 -1.98 4.73
CA VAL A 26 -8.00 -3.16 4.74
C VAL A 26 -8.70 -4.36 5.38
N LEU A 27 -9.34 -4.15 6.54
CA LEU A 27 -10.09 -5.20 7.24
C LEU A 27 -11.26 -5.70 6.39
N GLU A 28 -12.04 -4.80 5.77
CA GLU A 28 -13.15 -5.19 4.89
C GLU A 28 -12.68 -6.04 3.71
N LYS A 29 -11.59 -5.66 3.05
CA LYS A 29 -11.02 -6.44 1.93
C LYS A 29 -10.52 -7.81 2.40
N ALA A 30 -9.93 -7.88 3.59
CA ALA A 30 -9.38 -9.11 4.15
C ALA A 30 -10.46 -10.16 4.53
N LYS A 31 -11.70 -9.74 4.86
CA LYS A 31 -12.81 -10.66 5.20
C LYS A 31 -13.15 -11.69 4.13
N SER A 32 -12.83 -11.40 2.86
CA SER A 32 -13.12 -12.30 1.74
C SER A 32 -12.22 -13.54 1.69
N ALA A 33 -11.09 -13.53 2.41
CA ALA A 33 -10.13 -14.62 2.42
C ALA A 33 -10.46 -15.66 3.51
N SER A 34 -10.18 -16.94 3.23
CA SER A 34 -10.41 -18.05 4.16
C SER A 34 -9.48 -18.02 5.39
N GLN A 35 -8.25 -17.55 5.21
CA GLN A 35 -7.27 -17.38 6.27
C GLN A 35 -6.39 -16.17 5.95
N VAL A 36 -6.18 -15.30 6.93
CA VAL A 36 -5.41 -14.07 6.76
C VAL A 36 -4.26 -14.04 7.77
N THR A 37 -3.08 -13.62 7.32
CA THR A 37 -1.96 -13.26 8.19
C THR A 37 -1.58 -11.81 7.93
N PHE A 38 -1.73 -10.97 8.94
CA PHE A 38 -1.25 -9.59 8.91
C PHE A 38 0.24 -9.55 9.25
N VAL A 39 1.04 -8.94 8.37
CA VAL A 39 2.49 -8.78 8.50
C VAL A 39 2.90 -7.31 8.35
N GLY A 40 4.08 -6.95 8.84
CA GLY A 40 4.58 -5.56 8.84
C GLY A 40 4.49 -4.90 10.20
N GLU A 41 4.26 -3.58 10.22
CA GLU A 41 4.06 -2.77 11.42
C GLU A 41 2.61 -2.88 11.93
N VAL A 42 2.23 -4.06 12.42
CA VAL A 42 0.83 -4.42 12.72
C VAL A 42 0.47 -4.39 14.21
N GLU A 43 1.46 -4.20 15.10
CA GLU A 43 1.27 -4.28 16.56
C GLU A 43 0.21 -3.28 17.06
N ASN A 44 0.26 -2.04 16.59
CA ASN A 44 -0.68 -0.98 16.97
C ASN A 44 -2.12 -1.22 16.49
N PHE A 45 -2.34 -2.22 15.62
CA PHE A 45 -3.64 -2.55 15.06
C PHE A 45 -4.20 -3.86 15.59
N ALA A 46 -3.50 -4.53 16.51
CA ALA A 46 -3.85 -5.88 16.94
C ALA A 46 -5.28 -6.01 17.48
N GLU A 47 -5.73 -5.04 18.28
CA GLU A 47 -7.11 -5.01 18.79
C GLU A 47 -8.16 -4.87 17.66
N GLN A 48 -7.90 -4.00 16.69
CA GLN A 48 -8.79 -3.80 15.54
C GLN A 48 -8.86 -5.06 14.67
N ILE A 49 -7.72 -5.71 14.43
CA ILE A 49 -7.63 -6.97 13.70
C ILE A 49 -8.40 -8.07 14.43
N GLN A 50 -8.14 -8.27 15.72
CA GLN A 50 -8.75 -9.34 16.51
C GLN A 50 -10.26 -9.16 16.65
N SER A 51 -10.73 -7.91 16.72
CA SER A 51 -12.16 -7.58 16.76
C SER A 51 -12.87 -7.88 15.43
N ALA A 52 -12.27 -7.50 14.30
CA ALA A 52 -12.88 -7.67 12.98
C ALA A 52 -12.70 -9.07 12.38
N LEU A 53 -11.56 -9.70 12.63
CA LEU A 53 -11.12 -10.98 12.06
C LEU A 53 -10.48 -11.86 13.15
N PRO A 54 -11.30 -12.50 14.02
CA PRO A 54 -10.77 -13.19 15.21
C PRO A 54 -9.85 -14.38 14.93
N SER A 55 -9.92 -14.95 13.73
CA SER A 55 -9.09 -16.07 13.29
C SER A 55 -7.82 -15.62 12.54
N ALA A 56 -7.63 -14.32 12.34
CA ALA A 56 -6.46 -13.80 11.64
C ALA A 56 -5.20 -13.98 12.50
N LEU A 57 -4.08 -14.30 11.84
CA LEU A 57 -2.78 -14.32 12.48
C LEU A 57 -2.16 -12.94 12.40
N ILE A 58 -1.49 -12.51 13.47
CA ILE A 58 -0.77 -11.23 13.53
C ILE A 58 0.71 -11.55 13.73
N LYS A 59 1.55 -11.08 12.82
CA LYS A 59 2.99 -11.29 12.89
C LYS A 59 3.72 -9.99 12.55
N ALA A 60 4.16 -9.28 13.57
CA ALA A 60 5.03 -8.11 13.38
C ALA A 60 6.31 -8.54 12.66
N THR A 61 6.65 -7.85 11.57
CA THR A 61 7.83 -8.16 10.76
C THR A 61 8.44 -6.90 10.18
N LEU A 62 9.75 -6.89 10.02
CA LEU A 62 10.46 -5.90 9.21
C LEU A 62 10.86 -6.50 7.85
N PRO A 63 11.01 -5.66 6.81
CA PRO A 63 11.56 -6.11 5.53
C PRO A 63 12.93 -6.79 5.72
N SER A 64 13.10 -7.97 5.12
CA SER A 64 14.35 -8.72 5.20
C SER A 64 15.21 -8.47 3.97
N ALA A 65 16.35 -7.81 4.16
CA ALA A 65 17.32 -7.59 3.09
C ALA A 65 17.79 -8.90 2.44
N VAL A 66 17.92 -9.98 3.22
CA VAL A 66 18.30 -11.30 2.71
C VAL A 66 17.23 -11.88 1.79
N LEU A 67 15.94 -11.77 2.15
CA LEU A 67 14.85 -12.22 1.29
C LEU A 67 14.73 -11.37 0.03
N LEU A 68 14.89 -10.05 0.15
CA LEU A 68 14.90 -9.13 -0.99
C LEU A 68 16.04 -9.46 -1.97
N ALA A 69 17.24 -9.75 -1.46
CA ALA A 69 18.36 -10.18 -2.30
C ALA A 69 18.08 -11.48 -3.06
N LYS A 70 17.47 -12.48 -2.39
CA LYS A 70 17.06 -13.74 -3.04
C LYS A 70 16.02 -13.53 -4.14
N ILE A 71 15.05 -12.64 -3.92
CA ILE A 71 14.07 -12.25 -4.94
C ILE A 71 14.77 -11.56 -6.11
N GLY A 72 15.67 -10.61 -5.82
CA GLY A 72 16.45 -9.89 -6.83
C GLY A 72 17.27 -10.80 -7.76
N LEU A 73 17.82 -11.91 -7.24
CA LEU A 73 18.54 -12.90 -8.05
C LEU A 73 17.66 -13.58 -9.13
N GLN A 74 16.34 -13.59 -8.96
CA GLN A 74 15.38 -14.17 -9.90
C GLN A 74 14.79 -13.14 -10.88
N LEU A 75 15.08 -11.85 -10.68
CA LEU A 75 14.57 -10.76 -11.50
C LEU A 75 15.61 -10.31 -12.53
N PRO A 76 15.18 -9.85 -13.71
CA PRO A 76 16.09 -9.27 -14.69
C PRO A 76 16.70 -7.96 -14.16
N ALA A 77 17.96 -7.71 -14.49
CA ALA A 77 18.61 -6.43 -14.22
C ALA A 77 17.85 -5.29 -14.94
N ARG A 78 17.74 -4.14 -14.28
CA ARG A 78 17.14 -2.91 -14.82
C ARG A 78 18.17 -1.78 -14.83
N SER A 79 17.94 -0.77 -15.67
CA SER A 79 18.77 0.43 -15.71
C SER A 79 18.73 1.16 -14.37
N VAL A 80 19.90 1.61 -13.90
CA VAL A 80 19.99 2.46 -12.70
C VAL A 80 19.35 3.83 -12.92
N HIS A 81 19.25 4.30 -14.16
CA HIS A 81 18.60 5.56 -14.51
C HIS A 81 17.08 5.50 -14.38
N ASP A 82 16.49 4.31 -14.43
CA ASP A 82 15.05 4.10 -14.33
C ASP A 82 14.61 3.78 -12.89
N PHE A 83 15.55 3.77 -11.94
CA PHE A 83 15.25 3.46 -10.55
C PHE A 83 14.57 4.64 -9.86
N VAL A 84 13.27 4.49 -9.60
CA VAL A 84 12.46 5.47 -8.87
C VAL A 84 11.75 4.79 -7.69
N PRO A 85 11.61 5.46 -6.53
CA PRO A 85 10.83 4.92 -5.43
C PRO A 85 9.34 4.81 -5.81
N ASN A 86 8.67 3.77 -5.31
CA ASN A 86 7.23 3.61 -5.46
C ASN A 86 6.49 4.32 -4.30
N TYR A 87 6.06 5.56 -4.52
CA TYR A 87 5.27 6.31 -3.56
C TYR A 87 3.76 6.04 -3.75
N LEU A 88 3.17 5.25 -2.85
CA LEU A 88 1.76 4.83 -2.91
C LEU A 88 0.76 5.85 -2.32
N LYS A 89 1.26 6.96 -1.76
CA LYS A 89 0.45 8.08 -1.29
C LYS A 89 0.70 9.26 -2.21
N ARG A 90 -0.37 9.87 -2.73
CA ARG A 90 -0.26 11.13 -3.48
C ARG A 90 0.28 12.21 -2.55
N VAL A 91 1.09 13.12 -3.09
CA VAL A 91 1.69 14.21 -2.31
C VAL A 91 0.57 14.96 -1.60
N GLU A 92 0.70 15.17 -0.29
CA GLU A 92 -0.33 15.84 0.51
C GLU A 92 -0.69 17.24 -0.03
N ALA A 93 0.24 17.88 -0.74
CA ALA A 93 0.01 19.12 -1.48
C ALA A 93 -1.04 18.99 -2.58
N GLU A 94 -1.07 17.86 -3.31
CA GLU A 94 -2.01 17.62 -4.39
C GLU A 94 -3.40 17.22 -3.86
N GLU A 95 -3.45 16.45 -2.77
CA GLU A 95 -4.70 16.17 -2.04
C GLU A 95 -5.29 17.44 -1.41
N ASN A 96 -4.46 18.36 -0.90
CA ASN A 96 -4.93 19.62 -0.33
C ASN A 96 -5.28 20.66 -1.40
N TRP A 97 -4.63 20.63 -2.57
CA TRP A 97 -4.97 21.48 -3.72
C TRP A 97 -6.36 21.13 -4.25
N LEU A 98 -6.67 19.85 -4.47
CA LEU A 98 -7.99 19.38 -4.94
C LEU A 98 -9.14 19.65 -3.96
N LYS A 99 -8.87 19.70 -2.64
CA LYS A 99 -9.91 20.07 -1.65
C LYS A 99 -10.35 21.52 -1.75
N ASN A 100 -9.50 22.39 -2.29
CA ASN A 100 -9.74 23.83 -2.37
C ASN A 100 -9.87 24.35 -3.82
N HIS A 101 -9.65 23.51 -4.83
CA HIS A 101 -9.78 23.86 -6.25
C HIS A 101 -10.54 22.76 -6.99
N GLN A 102 -11.74 23.10 -7.50
CA GLN A 102 -12.39 22.34 -8.56
C GLN A 102 -11.69 22.67 -9.88
N GLU A 103 -11.30 21.66 -10.66
CA GLU A 103 -10.82 21.89 -12.02
C GLU A 103 -11.95 22.51 -12.86
N THR A 104 -11.86 23.81 -13.11
CA THR A 104 -12.51 24.42 -14.26
C THR A 104 -11.69 24.07 -15.51
N ASN A 105 -12.38 23.67 -16.57
CA ASN A 105 -11.82 23.21 -17.85
C ASN A 105 -11.18 24.36 -18.67
N ASP A 106 -10.51 25.30 -18.00
CA ASP A 106 -9.91 26.47 -18.64
C ASP A 106 -8.49 26.13 -19.11
N SER A 107 -8.38 25.87 -20.41
CA SER A 107 -7.10 25.72 -21.12
C SER A 107 -6.24 26.98 -20.91
N TYR A 108 -5.21 26.87 -20.07
CA TYR A 108 -4.27 27.95 -19.72
C TYR A 108 -3.24 28.26 -20.83
N ILE A 109 -3.28 27.59 -21.98
CA ILE A 109 -2.35 27.88 -23.07
C ILE A 109 -2.87 29.07 -23.88
N LYS A 110 -2.43 30.27 -23.50
CA LYS A 110 -2.41 31.41 -24.42
C LYS A 110 -1.16 31.27 -25.29
N ARG A 111 -1.32 30.82 -26.54
CA ARG A 111 -0.26 30.95 -27.54
C ARG A 111 -0.09 32.44 -27.85
N LEU A 112 1.13 32.95 -27.65
CA LEU A 112 1.59 34.20 -28.24
C LEU A 112 2.04 33.94 -29.68
#